data_AF-A0A1E1WE94-F1
#
_entry.id   AF-A0A1E1WE94-F1
#
_cell.length_a   1.000
_cell.length_b   1.000
_cell.length_c   1.000
_cell.angle_alpha   90.00
_cell.angle_beta   90.00
_cell.angle_gamma   90.00
#
_symmetry.space_group_name_H-M   'P 1'
#
loop_
_entity.id
_entity.type
_entity.pdbx_description
1 polymer ?
#
loop_
_entity_poly.entity_id
_entity_poly.type
_entity_poly.pdbx_seq_one_letter_code
_entity_poly.pdbx_strand_id
1 'polypeptide(L)'
;AGPDDAVEIMHHPFFATVNWADLVAKKIPPPFKPQVESETDTRYFDSEFTGESVELTPPDEPGLQRIQEEHFPQFSYQDICSSAHSALSHLSQHSAQRH
;
A
#
# COMPACT_ATOMS: atom_id res chain seq x y z
N ALA A 1 2.13 -3.87 25.33
CA ALA A 1 1.38 -5.01 24.79
C ALA A 1 2.17 -6.28 25.06
N GLY A 2 1.54 -7.27 25.70
CA GLY A 2 2.10 -8.59 25.91
C GLY A 2 1.90 -9.51 24.70
N PRO A 3 2.60 -10.64 24.64
CA PRO A 3 2.47 -11.61 23.54
C PRO A 3 1.06 -12.23 23.43
N ASP A 4 0.30 -12.24 24.54
CA ASP A 4 -1.03 -12.87 24.60
C ASP A 4 -2.20 -11.88 24.42
N ASP A 5 -1.94 -10.57 24.37
CA ASP A 5 -3.00 -9.54 24.29
C ASP A 5 -3.94 -9.78 23.09
N ALA A 6 -3.37 -10.19 21.95
CA ALA A 6 -4.15 -10.52 20.75
C ALA A 6 -4.96 -11.80 20.94
N VAL A 7 -4.41 -12.81 21.62
CA VAL A 7 -5.07 -14.10 21.86
C VAL A 7 -6.30 -13.93 22.75
N GLU A 8 -6.19 -13.09 23.78
CA GLU A 8 -7.32 -12.77 24.67
C GLU A 8 -8.48 -12.13 23.90
N ILE A 9 -8.19 -11.17 23.01
CA ILE A 9 -9.20 -10.55 22.14
C ILE A 9 -9.80 -11.60 21.19
N MET A 10 -8.96 -12.45 20.59
CA MET A 10 -9.40 -13.46 19.64
C MET A 10 -10.35 -14.50 20.25
N HIS A 11 -10.20 -14.81 21.54
CA HIS A 11 -11.05 -15.75 22.27
C HIS A 11 -12.27 -15.09 22.95
N HIS A 12 -12.41 -13.78 22.91
CA HIS A 12 -13.55 -13.10 23.52
C HIS A 12 -14.88 -13.54 22.86
N PRO A 13 -15.96 -13.80 23.63
CA PRO A 13 -17.23 -14.30 23.08
C PRO A 13 -17.84 -13.45 21.95
N PHE A 14 -17.56 -12.15 21.93
CA PHE A 14 -17.97 -11.25 20.84
C PHE A 14 -17.45 -11.71 19.47
N PHE A 15 -16.25 -12.32 19.41
CA PHE A 15 -15.63 -12.81 18.17
C PHE A 15 -15.76 -14.32 17.99
N ALA A 16 -16.61 -15.01 18.77
CA ALA A 16 -16.73 -16.46 18.73
C ALA A 16 -17.09 -17.03 17.34
N THR A 17 -17.73 -16.24 16.48
CA THR A 17 -18.10 -16.63 15.11
C THR A 17 -17.00 -16.34 14.09
N VAL A 18 -15.91 -15.70 14.47
CA VAL A 18 -14.83 -15.30 13.56
C VAL A 18 -13.83 -16.45 13.44
N ASN A 19 -13.72 -17.02 12.24
CA ASN A 19 -12.57 -17.85 11.90
C ASN A 19 -11.39 -16.94 11.51
N TRP A 20 -10.44 -16.79 12.41
CA TRP A 20 -9.28 -15.90 12.23
C TRP A 20 -8.37 -16.31 11.06
N ALA A 21 -8.26 -17.61 10.77
CA ALA A 21 -7.47 -18.09 9.63
C ALA A 21 -8.13 -17.71 8.29
N ASP A 22 -9.45 -17.85 8.19
CA ASP A 22 -10.20 -17.45 6.99
C ASP A 22 -10.27 -15.92 6.84
N LEU A 23 -10.32 -15.18 7.95
CA LEU A 23 -10.27 -13.72 7.95
C LEU A 23 -8.95 -13.22 7.35
N VAL A 24 -7.80 -13.72 7.84
CA VAL A 24 -6.46 -13.36 7.33
C VAL A 24 -6.30 -13.77 5.86
N ALA A 25 -6.84 -14.93 5.49
CA ALA A 25 -6.86 -15.41 4.10
C ALA A 25 -7.87 -14.67 3.21
N LYS A 26 -8.58 -13.65 3.72
CA LYS A 26 -9.60 -12.86 3.00
C LYS A 26 -10.74 -13.71 2.41
N LYS A 27 -11.07 -14.85 3.04
CA LYS A 27 -12.15 -15.76 2.60
C LYS A 27 -13.52 -15.39 3.16
N ILE A 28 -13.55 -14.64 4.26
CA ILE A 28 -14.81 -14.14 4.82
C ILE A 28 -15.22 -12.91 4.00
N PRO A 29 -16.40 -12.93 3.34
CA PRO A 29 -16.88 -11.76 2.60
C PRO A 29 -17.14 -10.60 3.56
N PRO A 30 -16.71 -9.37 3.25
CA PRO A 30 -17.01 -8.21 4.08
C PRO A 30 -18.52 -7.95 4.08
N PRO A 31 -19.08 -7.48 5.21
CA PRO A 31 -20.52 -7.19 5.31
C PRO A 31 -20.95 -6.02 4.42
N PHE A 32 -20.00 -5.17 4.03
CA PHE A 32 -20.20 -4.06 3.12
C PHE A 32 -19.26 -4.21 1.90
N LYS A 33 -19.85 -4.14 0.71
CA LYS A 33 -19.12 -4.08 -0.56
C LYS A 33 -19.23 -2.66 -1.13
N PRO A 34 -18.14 -1.88 -1.18
CA PRO A 34 -18.16 -0.56 -1.81
C PRO A 34 -18.47 -0.67 -3.30
N GLN A 35 -19.15 0.34 -3.84
CA GLN A 35 -19.43 0.47 -5.27
C GLN A 35 -18.23 1.11 -5.94
N VAL A 36 -17.57 0.40 -6.86
CA VAL A 36 -16.42 0.92 -7.60
C VAL A 36 -16.74 0.79 -9.09
N GLU A 37 -16.77 1.91 -9.80
CA GLU A 37 -17.18 1.97 -11.20
C GLU A 37 -15.99 1.84 -12.17
N SER A 38 -14.80 2.26 -11.75
CA SER A 38 -13.56 2.20 -12.55
C SER A 38 -12.31 2.14 -11.68
N GLU A 39 -11.16 1.89 -12.31
CA GLU A 39 -9.85 1.92 -11.65
C GLU A 39 -9.47 3.31 -11.10
N THR A 40 -10.10 4.37 -11.61
CA THR A 40 -9.87 5.77 -11.22
C THR A 40 -11.04 6.35 -10.41
N ASP A 41 -11.95 5.53 -9.91
CA ASP A 41 -13.09 5.97 -9.11
C ASP A 41 -12.62 6.53 -7.75
N THR A 42 -12.95 7.80 -7.48
CA THR A 42 -12.56 8.51 -6.27
C THR A 42 -13.74 8.77 -5.31
N ARG A 43 -14.89 8.13 -5.48
CA ARG A 43 -16.13 8.48 -4.75
C ARG A 43 -16.08 8.36 -3.21
N TYR A 44 -15.12 7.61 -2.67
CA TYR A 44 -14.90 7.44 -1.23
C TYR A 44 -13.78 8.33 -0.67
N PHE A 45 -13.20 9.20 -1.52
CA PHE A 45 -12.28 10.27 -1.13
C PHE A 45 -13.06 11.59 -1.07
N ASP A 46 -12.62 12.52 -0.22
CA ASP A 46 -13.28 13.83 -0.13
C ASP A 46 -13.09 14.63 -1.42
N SER A 47 -14.19 15.22 -1.90
CA SER A 47 -14.19 16.13 -3.05
C SER A 47 -13.29 17.35 -2.86
N GLU A 48 -13.04 17.77 -1.62
CA GLU A 48 -12.07 18.83 -1.30
C GLU A 48 -10.70 18.52 -1.89
N PHE A 49 -10.22 17.28 -1.78
CA PHE A 49 -8.91 16.88 -2.29
C PHE A 49 -8.95 16.38 -3.75
N THR A 50 -9.99 15.65 -4.14
CA THR A 50 -10.06 15.10 -5.51
C THR A 50 -10.36 16.18 -6.56
N GLY A 51 -10.87 17.34 -6.12
CA GLY A 51 -11.11 18.50 -6.97
C GLY A 51 -9.92 19.45 -7.11
N GLU A 52 -8.87 19.29 -6.31
CA GLU A 52 -7.65 20.09 -6.40
C GLU A 52 -6.83 19.75 -7.65
N SER A 53 -5.94 20.69 -8.04
CA SER A 53 -4.99 20.44 -9.13
C SER A 53 -3.97 19.38 -8.71
N VAL A 54 -3.65 18.45 -9.60
CA VAL A 54 -2.63 17.41 -9.36
C VAL A 54 -1.24 18.00 -9.60
N GLU A 55 -0.84 18.93 -8.74
CA GLU A 55 0.44 19.64 -8.83
C GLU A 55 1.21 19.57 -7.52
N LEU A 56 2.54 19.53 -7.62
CA LEU A 56 3.40 19.59 -6.45
C LEU A 56 3.58 21.05 -6.04
N THR A 57 3.37 21.35 -4.77
CA THR A 57 3.74 22.64 -4.20
C THR A 57 5.24 22.86 -4.37
N PRO A 58 5.68 23.99 -4.97
CA PRO A 58 7.10 24.30 -5.09
C PRO A 58 7.79 24.33 -3.72
N PRO A 59 9.06 23.87 -3.63
CA PRO A 59 9.78 23.86 -2.36
C PRO A 59 10.08 25.28 -1.85
N ASP A 60 10.05 25.43 -0.52
CA ASP A 60 10.54 26.64 0.14
C ASP A 60 12.07 26.56 0.28
N GLU A 61 12.78 27.20 -0.64
CA GLU A 61 14.25 27.21 -0.74
C GLU A 61 14.99 27.47 0.59
N PRO A 62 14.66 28.49 1.41
CA PRO A 62 15.34 28.72 2.69
C PRO A 62 15.06 27.61 3.73
N GLY A 63 13.91 26.94 3.64
CA GLY A 63 13.57 25.79 4.49
C GLY A 63 14.33 24.53 4.06
N LEU A 64 14.44 24.30 2.75
CA LEU A 64 15.11 23.13 2.16
C LEU A 64 16.59 23.08 2.55
N GLN A 65 17.28 24.23 2.54
CA GLN A 65 18.71 24.34 2.88
C GLN A 65 19.04 23.97 4.33
N ARG A 66 18.06 23.94 5.23
CA ARG A 66 18.25 23.57 6.64
C ARG A 66 18.14 22.06 6.88
N ILE A 67 17.63 21.32 5.90
CA ILE A 67 17.42 19.87 6.00
C ILE A 67 18.74 19.17 5.64
N GLN A 68 19.18 18.28 6.52
CA GLN A 68 20.35 17.44 6.28
C GLN A 68 19.90 16.14 5.58
N GLU A 69 20.55 15.75 4.48
CA GLU A 69 20.17 14.58 3.67
C GLU A 69 20.40 13.26 4.43
N GLU A 70 21.37 13.25 5.35
CA GLU A 70 21.68 12.14 6.24
C GLU A 70 20.56 11.77 7.23
N HIS A 71 19.45 12.52 7.27
CA HIS A 71 18.25 12.12 8.00
C HIS A 71 17.48 10.97 7.33
N PHE A 72 17.73 10.67 6.05
CA PHE A 72 16.94 9.71 5.26
C PHE A 72 17.74 8.55 4.61
N PRO A 73 18.74 7.93 5.28
CA PRO A 73 19.67 7.00 4.65
C PRO A 73 19.03 5.66 4.24
N GLN A 74 17.84 5.34 4.75
CA GLN A 74 17.11 4.09 4.49
C GLN A 74 15.68 4.34 3.99
N PHE A 75 15.45 5.48 3.34
CA PHE A 75 14.13 5.86 2.85
C PHE A 75 13.68 5.02 1.64
N SER A 76 14.61 4.70 0.74
CA SER A 76 14.31 3.94 -0.47
C SER A 76 13.91 2.50 -0.14
N TYR A 77 12.70 2.12 -0.54
CA TYR A 77 12.17 0.76 -0.43
C TYR A 77 11.80 0.21 -1.82
N GLN A 78 12.14 -1.04 -2.09
CA GLN A 78 11.68 -1.77 -3.26
C GLN A 78 11.11 -3.10 -2.80
N ASP A 79 9.86 -3.37 -3.19
CA ASP A 79 9.29 -4.69 -2.97
C ASP A 79 9.96 -5.71 -3.90
N ILE A 80 10.13 -6.93 -3.39
CA ILE A 80 10.73 -8.05 -4.12
C ILE A 80 9.89 -8.39 -5.36
N CYS A 81 8.57 -8.17 -5.31
CA CYS A 81 7.67 -8.36 -6.45
C CYS A 81 7.95 -7.37 -7.61
N SER A 82 8.31 -6.12 -7.28
CA SER A 82 8.72 -5.10 -8.25
C SER A 82 10.07 -5.44 -8.90
N SER A 83 11.00 -6.03 -8.12
CA SER A 83 12.28 -6.52 -8.63
C SER A 83 12.12 -7.72 -9.57
N ALA A 84 11.23 -8.66 -9.26
CA ALA A 84 10.93 -9.82 -10.10
C ALA A 84 10.31 -9.43 -11.46
N HIS A 85 9.41 -8.44 -11.50
CA HIS A 85 8.89 -7.89 -12.75
C HIS A 85 9.98 -7.22 -13.59
N SER A 86 10.93 -6.52 -12.95
CA SER A 86 12.07 -5.92 -13.62
C SER A 86 13.04 -6.97 -14.19
N ALA A 87 13.26 -8.08 -13.48
CA ALA A 87 14.09 -9.19 -13.95
C ALA A 87 13.46 -9.94 -15.14
N LEU A 88 12.14 -10.13 -15.13
CA LEU A 88 11.40 -10.77 -16.23
C LEU A 88 11.30 -9.88 -17.48
N SER A 89 11.13 -8.55 -17.31
CA SER A 89 11.12 -7.62 -18.43
C SER A 89 12.51 -7.53 -19.10
N HIS A 90 13.59 -7.57 -18.32
CA HIS A 90 14.96 -7.59 -18.85
C HIS A 90 15.28 -8.87 -19.64
N LEU A 91 14.72 -10.02 -19.26
CA LEU A 91 14.91 -11.28 -19.97
C LEU A 91 14.10 -11.36 -21.28
N SER A 92 12.95 -10.69 -21.33
CA SER A 92 12.13 -10.59 -22.55
C SER A 92 12.79 -9.71 -23.63
N GLN A 93 13.56 -8.69 -23.26
CA GLN A 93 14.27 -7.86 -24.25
C GLN A 93 15.48 -8.57 -24.87
N HIS A 94 16.17 -9.42 -24.10
CA HIS A 94 17.36 -10.14 -24.57
C HIS A 94 17.06 -11.30 -25.54
N SER A 95 15.83 -11.81 -25.56
CA SER A 95 15.41 -12.90 -26.47
C SER A 95 14.95 -12.41 -27.85
N ALA A 96 14.72 -11.11 -28.02
CA ALA A 96 14.27 -10.51 -29.28
C ALA A 96 15.40 -10.09 -30.24
N GLN A 97 16.67 -10.25 -29.86
CA GLN A 97 17.84 -9.80 -30.65
C GLN A 97 18.79 -10.93 -31.09
N ARG A 98 18.34 -12.19 -31.06
CA ARG A 98 19.05 -13.29 -31.72
C ARG A 98 18.33 -13.72 -33.00
N HIS A 99 18.53 -12.93 -34.06
CA HIS A 99 18.47 -13.37 -35.45
C HIS A 99 19.57 -12.67 -36.25
#